data_AF-A0A7R9MP43-F1
#
_entry.id   AF-A0A7R9MP43-F1
#
_cell.length_a   1.000
_cell.length_b   1.000
_cell.length_c   1.000
_cell.angle_alpha   90.00
_cell.angle_beta   90.00
_cell.angle_gamma   90.00
#
_symmetry.space_group_name_H-M   'P 1'
#
loop_
_entity.id
_entity.type
_entity.pdbx_description
1 polymer ?
#
loop_
_entity_poly.entity_id
_entity_poly.type
_entity_poly.pdbx_seq_one_letter_code
_entity_poly.pdbx_strand_id
1 'polypeptide(L)'
;MGHYSKFLTPGSQRVFQTQEPSVDTLLSTTFVRPDGGTVVIALNLGDEPIDITIDDLESKQKSCFPKDYGYGSTVCVCNVTHCDDLDPLVKTPKGVVTVFETSKSGDRFVKTELKFGDNSGFKANKSQTITVDKSKGVYQKIVGFGGAFTDAAGLNIKSLPQNLQNRIISDYFSESGIEYNLGRIPIGGSDFSTHAYSYDDNNKDDFDLLKFSLTEEDFKYKLPYLEYALNVSLNRVQFFGSTWSPPAWLKNNSELNDG
;
A
#
# COMPACT_ATOMS: atom_id res chain seq x y z
N MET A 1 -5.88 -2.47 -0.85
CA MET A 1 -5.71 -1.11 -0.29
C MET A 1 -4.26 -0.87 0.17
N GLY A 2 -3.28 -0.91 -0.75
CA GLY A 2 -1.90 -0.54 -0.42
C GLY A 2 -1.61 0.96 -0.61
N HIS A 3 -2.16 1.51 -1.70
CA HIS A 3 -1.84 2.80 -2.31
C HIS A 3 -2.05 4.06 -1.42
N TYR A 4 -2.63 3.91 -0.25
CA TYR A 4 -2.78 4.99 0.73
C TYR A 4 -1.42 5.53 1.21
N SER A 5 -0.37 4.71 1.14
CA SER A 5 1.05 5.05 1.36
C SER A 5 1.46 6.36 0.69
N LYS A 6 1.18 6.53 -0.61
CA LYS A 6 1.52 7.74 -1.38
C LYS A 6 0.94 9.00 -0.74
N PHE A 7 -0.34 8.96 -0.38
CA PHE A 7 -1.05 10.13 0.14
C PHE A 7 -0.81 10.36 1.64
N LEU A 8 -0.55 9.31 2.42
CA LEU A 8 -0.43 9.32 3.88
C LEU A 8 0.99 8.99 4.34
N THR A 9 1.84 10.02 4.36
CA THR A 9 3.21 9.92 4.86
C THR A 9 3.26 9.61 6.38
N PRO A 10 4.36 9.00 6.89
CA PRO A 10 4.47 8.63 8.29
C PRO A 10 4.22 9.80 9.26
N GLY A 11 3.52 9.54 10.36
CA GLY A 11 3.12 10.57 11.32
C GLY A 11 1.87 11.37 10.95
N SER A 12 1.27 11.12 9.78
CA SER A 12 -0.10 11.58 9.47
C SER A 12 -1.08 11.14 10.55
N GLN A 13 -2.03 11.99 10.92
CA GLN A 13 -2.98 11.75 12.03
C GLN A 13 -4.41 11.72 11.53
N ARG A 14 -5.18 10.69 11.93
CA ARG A 14 -6.62 10.65 11.65
C ARG A 14 -7.33 11.70 12.50
N VAL A 15 -8.28 12.44 11.92
CA VAL A 15 -9.04 13.50 12.59
C VAL A 15 -10.54 13.16 12.65
N PHE A 16 -11.29 13.90 13.47
CA PHE A 16 -12.74 13.77 13.54
C PHE A 16 -13.43 14.30 12.27
N GLN A 17 -14.49 13.60 11.86
CA GLN A 17 -15.35 13.98 10.75
C GLN A 17 -16.81 13.57 11.02
N THR A 18 -17.77 14.26 10.39
CA THR A 18 -19.16 13.80 10.24
C THR A 18 -19.50 13.61 8.77
N GLN A 19 -20.54 12.83 8.49
CA GLN A 19 -21.15 12.64 7.17
C GLN A 19 -22.65 12.93 7.29
N GLU A 20 -23.19 13.87 6.52
CA GLU A 20 -24.61 14.21 6.53
C GLU A 20 -25.16 14.44 5.10
N PRO A 21 -26.25 13.74 4.69
CA PRO A 21 -26.84 12.55 5.33
C PRO A 21 -25.84 11.39 5.42
N SER A 22 -26.10 10.41 6.29
CA SER A 22 -25.38 9.14 6.26
C SER A 22 -25.86 8.30 5.06
N VAL A 23 -24.95 7.95 4.16
CA VAL A 23 -25.20 7.00 3.07
C VAL A 23 -24.46 5.72 3.40
N ASP A 24 -25.19 4.64 3.68
CA ASP A 24 -24.64 3.38 4.23
C ASP A 24 -23.56 2.73 3.35
N THR A 25 -23.54 3.04 2.04
CA THR A 25 -22.54 2.56 1.09
C THR A 25 -21.28 3.43 1.02
N LEU A 26 -21.24 4.64 1.59
CA LEU A 26 -20.05 5.51 1.54
C LEU A 26 -19.24 5.46 2.84
N LEU A 27 -18.20 4.62 2.86
CA LEU A 27 -17.17 4.71 3.89
C LEU A 27 -16.22 5.87 3.58
N SER A 28 -15.87 6.69 4.58
CA SER A 28 -14.78 7.65 4.44
C SER A 28 -13.99 7.82 5.72
N THR A 29 -12.77 8.36 5.61
CA THR A 29 -11.94 8.74 6.75
C THR A 29 -10.95 9.85 6.36
N THR A 30 -10.68 10.78 7.27
CA THR A 30 -9.85 11.96 7.01
C THR A 30 -8.60 11.99 7.86
N PHE A 31 -7.48 12.40 7.24
CA PHE A 31 -6.18 12.54 7.86
C PHE A 31 -5.59 13.94 7.65
N VAL A 32 -4.71 14.34 8.56
CA VAL A 32 -3.84 15.51 8.42
C VAL A 32 -2.40 15.04 8.34
N ARG A 33 -1.70 15.42 7.26
CA ARG A 33 -0.29 15.13 7.00
C ARG A 33 0.62 16.03 7.87
N PRO A 34 1.87 15.62 8.15
CA PRO A 34 2.84 16.45 8.89
C PRO A 34 3.12 17.82 8.27
N ASP A 35 2.91 17.98 6.95
CA ASP A 35 3.12 19.24 6.22
C ASP A 35 1.88 20.17 6.25
N GLY A 36 0.82 19.79 6.97
CA GLY A 36 -0.45 20.52 7.07
C GLY A 36 -1.49 20.18 5.99
N GLY A 37 -1.13 19.35 5.00
CA GLY A 37 -2.07 18.83 4.02
C GLY A 37 -3.21 18.03 4.68
N THR A 38 -4.39 18.03 4.08
CA THR A 38 -5.54 17.22 4.53
C THR A 38 -5.88 16.23 3.44
N VAL A 39 -6.06 14.96 3.80
CA VAL A 39 -6.35 13.86 2.86
C VAL A 39 -7.64 13.19 3.32
N VAL A 40 -8.64 13.20 2.45
CA VAL A 40 -9.88 12.43 2.62
C VAL A 40 -9.75 11.16 1.79
N ILE A 41 -9.95 10.00 2.40
CA ILE A 41 -10.12 8.73 1.70
C ILE A 41 -11.59 8.39 1.74
N ALA A 42 -12.20 8.16 0.58
CA ALA A 42 -13.57 7.72 0.42
C ALA A 42 -13.62 6.40 -0.36
N LEU A 43 -14.62 5.58 -0.06
CA LEU A 43 -14.87 4.27 -0.68
C LEU A 43 -16.37 4.08 -0.79
N ASN A 44 -16.88 4.15 -2.03
CA ASN A 44 -18.24 3.71 -2.34
C ASN A 44 -18.26 2.18 -2.45
N LEU A 45 -19.19 1.55 -1.73
CA LEU A 45 -19.46 0.11 -1.74
C LEU A 45 -20.69 -0.26 -2.57
N GLY A 46 -21.42 0.74 -3.10
CA GLY A 46 -22.54 0.54 -4.02
C GLY A 46 -22.09 0.53 -5.48
N ASP A 47 -22.91 -0.07 -6.35
CA ASP A 47 -22.70 -0.06 -7.80
C ASP A 47 -23.10 1.26 -8.48
N GLU A 48 -23.92 2.09 -7.80
CA GLU A 48 -24.32 3.42 -8.26
C GLU A 48 -23.33 4.51 -7.80
N PRO A 49 -22.98 5.51 -8.64
CA PRO A 49 -22.15 6.65 -8.24
C PRO A 49 -22.73 7.47 -7.07
N ILE A 50 -21.83 8.10 -6.31
CA ILE A 50 -22.18 9.02 -5.21
C ILE A 50 -21.33 10.28 -5.35
N ASP A 51 -21.97 11.43 -5.53
CA ASP A 51 -21.29 12.71 -5.64
C ASP A 51 -20.73 13.17 -4.29
N ILE A 52 -19.42 13.40 -4.22
CA ILE A 52 -18.70 13.94 -3.06
C ILE A 52 -18.17 15.32 -3.43
N THR A 53 -18.74 16.37 -2.83
CA THR A 53 -18.65 17.77 -3.30
C THR A 53 -17.26 18.41 -3.18
N ILE A 54 -16.47 18.40 -4.27
CA ILE A 54 -15.16 19.08 -4.45
C ILE A 54 -14.90 19.24 -6.00
N ASP A 55 -14.67 20.44 -6.61
CA ASP A 55 -14.60 20.70 -8.10
C ASP A 55 -13.56 21.77 -8.59
N ASP A 56 -12.83 21.80 -9.74
CA ASP A 56 -12.21 20.82 -10.68
C ASP A 56 -10.94 21.40 -11.42
N LEU A 57 -10.00 20.55 -11.91
CA LEU A 57 -9.09 20.70 -13.08
C LEU A 57 -8.08 19.52 -13.29
N GLU A 58 -7.91 18.99 -14.51
CA GLU A 58 -7.04 17.81 -14.81
C GLU A 58 -5.52 18.05 -15.04
N SER A 59 -4.72 16.97 -14.89
CA SER A 59 -3.37 16.85 -15.50
C SER A 59 -3.06 15.42 -15.99
N LYS A 60 -2.47 15.25 -17.18
CA LYS A 60 -2.31 13.94 -17.86
C LYS A 60 -1.18 13.05 -17.33
N GLN A 61 -1.54 11.99 -16.64
CA GLN A 61 -0.69 10.87 -16.26
C GLN A 61 -0.44 9.89 -17.45
N LYS A 62 0.59 9.04 -17.36
CA LYS A 62 0.76 7.89 -18.29
C LYS A 62 -0.36 6.85 -18.07
N SER A 63 -1.09 6.54 -19.12
CA SER A 63 -2.25 5.64 -19.03
C SER A 63 -1.84 4.17 -18.87
N CYS A 64 -2.43 3.51 -17.87
CA CYS A 64 -2.49 2.06 -17.70
C CYS A 64 -2.99 1.36 -18.98
N PHE A 65 -2.39 0.23 -19.34
CA PHE A 65 -2.91 -0.67 -20.39
C PHE A 65 -3.87 -1.69 -19.77
N PRO A 66 -5.21 -1.52 -19.90
CA PRO A 66 -6.17 -2.35 -19.20
C PRO A 66 -6.33 -3.72 -19.86
N LYS A 67 -6.50 -4.75 -19.03
CA LYS A 67 -6.96 -6.08 -19.46
C LYS A 67 -7.99 -6.65 -18.49
N ASP A 68 -9.13 -7.06 -19.01
CA ASP A 68 -10.15 -7.81 -18.27
C ASP A 68 -9.83 -9.31 -18.29
N TYR A 69 -10.26 -10.01 -17.25
CA TYR A 69 -10.20 -11.46 -17.08
C TYR A 69 -11.57 -12.07 -16.67
N GLY A 70 -12.66 -11.28 -16.69
CA GLY A 70 -14.02 -11.72 -16.38
C GLY A 70 -14.45 -11.47 -14.93
N TYR A 71 -13.71 -10.66 -14.16
CA TYR A 71 -13.94 -10.42 -12.73
C TYR A 71 -14.55 -9.05 -12.42
N GLY A 72 -15.08 -8.35 -13.43
CA GLY A 72 -15.83 -7.10 -13.25
C GLY A 72 -14.98 -5.83 -13.07
N SER A 73 -13.66 -5.91 -13.27
CA SER A 73 -12.76 -4.77 -13.48
C SER A 73 -11.46 -5.23 -14.14
N THR A 74 -10.64 -4.28 -14.60
CA THR A 74 -9.41 -4.53 -15.37
C THR A 74 -8.15 -4.48 -14.51
N VAL A 75 -7.08 -5.17 -14.95
CA VAL A 75 -5.71 -5.00 -14.42
C VAL A 75 -4.85 -4.19 -15.39
N CYS A 76 -3.82 -3.51 -14.86
CA CYS A 76 -2.82 -2.82 -15.68
C CYS A 76 -1.71 -3.79 -16.09
N VAL A 77 -1.41 -3.87 -17.39
CA VAL A 77 -0.48 -4.85 -17.96
C VAL A 77 0.93 -4.26 -18.06
N CYS A 78 1.70 -4.43 -16.98
CA CYS A 78 3.14 -4.13 -16.95
C CYS A 78 3.94 -5.20 -17.71
N ASN A 79 4.91 -4.78 -18.53
CA ASN A 79 5.83 -5.64 -19.29
C ASN A 79 7.16 -4.89 -19.59
N VAL A 80 8.11 -5.55 -20.28
CA VAL A 80 9.47 -5.02 -20.49
C VAL A 80 9.55 -3.72 -21.32
N THR A 81 8.49 -3.31 -22.03
CA THR A 81 8.44 -2.06 -22.81
C THR A 81 7.40 -1.04 -22.32
N HIS A 82 6.45 -1.42 -21.47
CA HIS A 82 5.39 -0.55 -20.97
C HIS A 82 4.97 -0.92 -19.54
N CYS A 83 4.76 0.10 -18.71
CA CYS A 83 4.14 0.01 -17.39
C CYS A 83 3.62 1.41 -17.01
N ASP A 84 2.61 1.50 -16.13
CA ASP A 84 2.02 2.76 -15.69
C ASP A 84 2.79 3.42 -14.53
N ASP A 85 3.19 4.68 -14.72
CA ASP A 85 3.84 5.49 -13.69
C ASP A 85 2.80 6.36 -12.95
N LEU A 86 3.00 6.57 -11.65
CA LEU A 86 2.32 7.62 -10.89
C LEU A 86 3.20 8.87 -10.86
N ASP A 87 2.63 10.05 -11.09
CA ASP A 87 3.38 11.31 -10.97
C ASP A 87 3.71 11.61 -9.48
N PRO A 88 4.83 12.30 -9.19
CA PRO A 88 5.17 12.78 -7.86
C PRO A 88 4.06 13.65 -7.24
N LEU A 89 3.80 13.49 -5.93
CA LEU A 89 2.77 14.27 -5.24
C LEU A 89 3.23 15.70 -4.96
N VAL A 90 2.98 16.59 -5.92
CA VAL A 90 3.06 18.05 -5.73
C VAL A 90 2.08 18.48 -4.64
N LYS A 91 2.53 19.34 -3.73
CA LYS A 91 1.69 19.88 -2.66
C LYS A 91 0.58 20.77 -3.23
N THR A 92 -0.66 20.35 -3.02
CA THR A 92 -1.86 21.09 -3.47
C THR A 92 -1.88 22.54 -2.96
N PRO A 93 -2.17 23.55 -3.82
CA PRO A 93 -2.29 24.94 -3.40
C PRO A 93 -3.39 25.19 -2.36
N LYS A 94 -3.24 26.23 -1.54
CA LYS A 94 -4.30 26.65 -0.61
C LYS A 94 -5.56 27.07 -1.39
N GLY A 95 -6.69 26.46 -1.06
CA GLY A 95 -7.97 26.67 -1.76
C GLY A 95 -8.23 25.66 -2.89
N VAL A 96 -7.33 24.69 -3.08
CA VAL A 96 -7.44 23.57 -4.03
C VAL A 96 -7.33 22.24 -3.24
N VAL A 97 -7.86 21.13 -3.79
CA VAL A 97 -7.85 19.78 -3.20
C VAL A 97 -7.58 18.74 -4.30
N THR A 98 -6.40 18.13 -4.36
CA THR A 98 -6.16 17.13 -5.41
C THR A 98 -6.89 15.81 -5.09
N VAL A 99 -7.78 15.36 -5.97
CA VAL A 99 -8.40 14.02 -5.94
C VAL A 99 -7.68 13.09 -6.89
N PHE A 100 -7.67 11.81 -6.52
CA PHE A 100 -7.16 10.70 -7.31
C PHE A 100 -8.21 9.58 -7.30
N GLU A 101 -8.92 9.40 -8.40
CA GLU A 101 -9.98 8.40 -8.52
C GLU A 101 -9.46 7.03 -8.95
N THR A 102 -10.11 5.96 -8.49
CA THR A 102 -9.90 4.60 -8.99
C THR A 102 -11.20 3.81 -8.91
N SER A 103 -11.69 3.33 -10.05
CA SER A 103 -13.07 2.85 -10.20
C SER A 103 -13.17 1.38 -10.65
N LYS A 104 -14.38 0.81 -10.53
CA LYS A 104 -14.73 -0.49 -11.08
C LYS A 104 -14.70 -0.47 -12.63
N SER A 105 -15.14 0.63 -13.24
CA SER A 105 -15.21 0.85 -14.70
C SER A 105 -13.84 0.89 -15.39
N GLY A 106 -12.77 1.30 -14.69
CA GLY A 106 -11.40 1.19 -15.21
C GLY A 106 -10.46 2.34 -14.86
N ASP A 107 -10.90 3.35 -14.11
CA ASP A 107 -10.10 4.51 -13.75
C ASP A 107 -8.97 4.12 -12.79
N ARG A 108 -7.76 4.64 -13.00
CA ARG A 108 -6.55 4.30 -12.23
C ARG A 108 -5.77 5.57 -11.93
N PHE A 109 -5.85 6.04 -10.69
CA PHE A 109 -5.26 7.30 -10.20
C PHE A 109 -5.62 8.58 -10.99
N VAL A 110 -6.78 8.61 -11.65
CA VAL A 110 -7.23 9.77 -12.45
C VAL A 110 -7.26 11.02 -11.57
N LYS A 111 -6.49 12.05 -11.96
CA LYS A 111 -6.17 13.21 -11.11
C LYS A 111 -6.92 14.48 -11.52
N THR A 112 -7.62 15.08 -10.57
CA THR A 112 -8.38 16.33 -10.70
C THR A 112 -8.06 17.32 -9.55
N GLU A 113 -8.14 18.65 -9.76
CA GLU A 113 -7.62 19.68 -8.83
C GLU A 113 -8.69 20.65 -8.26
N LEU A 114 -9.04 20.33 -7.01
CA LEU A 114 -10.32 20.59 -6.36
C LEU A 114 -10.57 22.00 -5.76
N LYS A 115 -11.09 23.02 -6.46
CA LYS A 115 -11.28 24.36 -5.85
C LYS A 115 -12.42 24.41 -4.82
N PHE A 116 -12.17 25.01 -3.66
CA PHE A 116 -13.20 25.22 -2.63
C PHE A 116 -14.17 26.37 -3.02
N GLY A 117 -15.47 26.07 -3.10
CA GLY A 117 -16.54 27.04 -2.86
C GLY A 117 -17.48 27.38 -4.04
N ASP A 118 -17.40 26.67 -5.17
CA ASP A 118 -18.27 26.95 -6.33
C ASP A 118 -19.49 26.00 -6.39
N ASN A 119 -20.50 26.28 -5.58
CA ASN A 119 -21.72 25.46 -5.50
C ASN A 119 -22.63 25.52 -6.76
N SER A 120 -22.18 26.08 -7.88
CA SER A 120 -23.05 26.42 -9.03
C SER A 120 -23.37 25.26 -9.98
N GLY A 121 -22.59 24.17 -9.95
CA GLY A 121 -22.74 23.04 -10.88
C GLY A 121 -23.75 21.96 -10.47
N PHE A 122 -24.03 21.79 -9.18
CA PHE A 122 -24.68 20.58 -8.65
C PHE A 122 -26.19 20.49 -8.93
N LYS A 123 -26.59 19.46 -9.69
CA LYS A 123 -27.99 19.11 -9.98
C LYS A 123 -28.32 17.62 -9.72
N ALA A 124 -27.65 17.03 -8.73
CA ALA A 124 -27.93 15.66 -8.29
C ALA A 124 -29.12 15.61 -7.31
N ASN A 125 -29.92 14.54 -7.38
CA ASN A 125 -31.08 14.34 -6.50
C ASN A 125 -30.70 13.84 -5.08
N LYS A 126 -29.40 13.59 -4.83
CA LYS A 126 -28.80 13.27 -3.54
C LYS A 126 -27.42 13.91 -3.50
N SER A 127 -27.02 14.44 -2.34
CA SER A 127 -25.66 14.92 -2.08
C SER A 127 -25.25 14.54 -0.66
N GLN A 128 -23.95 14.50 -0.38
CA GLN A 128 -23.43 14.13 0.94
C GLN A 128 -22.31 15.06 1.39
N THR A 129 -22.47 15.68 2.56
CA THR A 129 -21.50 16.62 3.13
C THR A 129 -20.58 15.90 4.12
N ILE A 130 -19.27 15.97 3.91
CA ILE A 130 -18.26 15.46 4.84
C ILE A 130 -17.64 16.65 5.58
N THR A 131 -17.94 16.83 6.86
CA THR A 131 -17.40 17.94 7.66
C THR A 131 -16.20 17.47 8.47
N VAL A 132 -15.05 18.14 8.33
CA VAL A 132 -13.79 17.79 9.01
C VAL A 132 -13.49 18.80 10.12
N ASP A 133 -13.56 18.38 11.38
CA ASP A 133 -13.38 19.28 12.53
C ASP A 133 -12.17 18.89 13.37
N LYS A 134 -11.07 19.62 13.17
CA LYS A 134 -9.79 19.44 13.86
C LYS A 134 -9.81 19.94 15.31
N SER A 135 -10.83 20.70 15.73
CA SER A 135 -10.97 21.20 17.10
C SER A 135 -11.59 20.18 18.05
N LYS A 136 -12.43 19.27 17.54
CA LYS A 136 -13.08 18.21 18.31
C LYS A 136 -12.17 17.04 18.68
N GLY A 137 -10.99 16.91 18.06
CA GLY A 137 -9.95 15.97 18.48
C GLY A 137 -9.12 15.36 17.34
N VAL A 138 -8.04 14.69 17.75
CA VAL A 138 -7.15 13.89 16.89
C VAL A 138 -7.08 12.46 17.41
N TYR A 139 -6.87 11.49 16.52
CA TYR A 139 -6.76 10.07 16.84
C TYR A 139 -5.33 9.55 16.62
N GLN A 140 -5.18 8.30 16.17
CA GLN A 140 -3.90 7.64 15.99
C GLN A 140 -3.03 8.31 14.92
N LYS A 141 -1.71 8.27 15.17
CA LYS A 141 -0.68 8.50 14.16
C LYS A 141 -0.53 7.25 13.29
N ILE A 142 -0.34 7.44 11.99
CA ILE A 142 -0.05 6.36 11.05
C ILE A 142 1.45 6.05 11.05
N VAL A 143 1.78 4.77 11.25
CA VAL A 143 3.16 4.25 11.20
C VAL A 143 3.63 4.12 9.74
N GLY A 144 2.79 3.53 8.88
CA GLY A 144 3.05 3.33 7.47
C GLY A 144 2.05 2.39 6.79
N PHE A 145 2.23 2.17 5.49
CA PHE A 145 1.53 1.16 4.68
C PHE A 145 2.56 0.38 3.85
N GLY A 146 2.24 -0.88 3.52
CA GLY A 146 3.26 -1.82 3.07
C GLY A 146 2.78 -3.18 2.62
N GLY A 147 3.74 -4.07 2.40
CA GLY A 147 3.53 -5.48 2.03
C GLY A 147 4.44 -6.43 2.83
N ALA A 148 4.39 -7.71 2.49
CA ALA A 148 5.26 -8.74 3.08
C ALA A 148 6.29 -9.24 2.06
N PHE A 149 7.55 -9.32 2.47
CA PHE A 149 8.65 -9.90 1.71
C PHE A 149 8.72 -11.40 2.03
N THR A 150 7.75 -12.17 1.53
CA THR A 150 7.74 -13.64 1.68
C THR A 150 8.59 -14.30 0.59
N ASP A 151 9.02 -15.55 0.84
CA ASP A 151 9.81 -16.31 -0.13
C ASP A 151 9.02 -16.50 -1.44
N ALA A 152 7.72 -16.77 -1.37
CA ALA A 152 6.84 -16.83 -2.53
C ALA A 152 6.78 -15.48 -3.29
N ALA A 153 6.74 -14.33 -2.61
CA ALA A 153 6.75 -13.04 -3.28
C ALA A 153 8.09 -12.79 -4.00
N GLY A 154 9.21 -13.03 -3.32
CA GLY A 154 10.54 -12.88 -3.89
C GLY A 154 10.83 -13.88 -5.03
N LEU A 155 10.34 -15.12 -4.94
CA LEU A 155 10.45 -16.14 -5.99
C LEU A 155 9.64 -15.75 -7.23
N ASN A 156 8.41 -15.27 -7.06
CA ASN A 156 7.59 -14.77 -8.17
C ASN A 156 8.25 -13.58 -8.86
N ILE A 157 8.78 -12.62 -8.10
CA ILE A 157 9.57 -11.51 -8.65
C ILE A 157 10.81 -12.05 -9.38
N LYS A 158 11.57 -12.98 -8.78
CA LYS A 158 12.81 -13.54 -9.36
C LYS A 158 12.60 -14.26 -10.69
N SER A 159 11.39 -14.77 -10.95
CA SER A 159 11.04 -15.39 -12.23
C SER A 159 11.03 -14.42 -13.42
N LEU A 160 10.97 -13.11 -13.18
CA LEU A 160 10.89 -12.06 -14.20
C LEU A 160 12.27 -11.58 -14.67
N PRO A 161 12.38 -11.00 -15.88
CA PRO A 161 13.56 -10.24 -16.31
C PRO A 161 13.97 -9.16 -15.30
N GLN A 162 15.28 -8.90 -15.13
CA GLN A 162 15.79 -8.03 -14.06
C GLN A 162 15.23 -6.60 -14.09
N ASN A 163 14.93 -6.05 -15.27
CA ASN A 163 14.27 -4.75 -15.37
C ASN A 163 12.84 -4.76 -14.79
N LEU A 164 12.11 -5.88 -14.93
CA LEU A 164 10.80 -6.06 -14.30
C LEU A 164 10.87 -6.37 -12.81
N GLN A 165 11.93 -7.03 -12.33
CA GLN A 165 12.19 -7.16 -10.88
C GLN A 165 12.34 -5.79 -10.23
N ASN A 166 13.22 -4.96 -10.80
CA ASN A 166 13.45 -3.58 -10.36
C ASN A 166 12.17 -2.73 -10.49
N ARG A 167 11.40 -2.96 -11.56
CA ARG A 167 10.15 -2.24 -11.82
C ARG A 167 9.12 -2.48 -10.72
N ILE A 168 8.81 -3.73 -10.38
CA ILE A 168 7.81 -4.07 -9.34
C ILE A 168 8.18 -3.45 -7.99
N ILE A 169 9.46 -3.51 -7.58
CA ILE A 169 9.86 -2.89 -6.31
C ILE A 169 9.76 -1.35 -6.40
N SER A 170 10.04 -0.74 -7.55
CA SER A 170 9.82 0.70 -7.76
C SER A 170 8.33 1.06 -7.71
N ASP A 171 7.46 0.31 -8.38
CA ASP A 171 6.00 0.52 -8.36
C ASP A 171 5.43 0.49 -6.94
N TYR A 172 6.01 -0.33 -6.05
CA TYR A 172 5.67 -0.31 -4.63
C TYR A 172 6.34 0.81 -3.84
N PHE A 173 7.66 1.02 -3.97
CA PHE A 173 8.47 1.76 -3.00
C PHE A 173 9.01 3.12 -3.47
N SER A 174 9.01 3.45 -4.77
CA SER A 174 9.55 4.69 -5.32
C SER A 174 8.53 5.84 -5.43
N GLU A 175 9.02 7.05 -5.69
CA GLU A 175 8.21 8.25 -5.98
C GLU A 175 7.35 8.11 -7.25
N SER A 176 7.83 7.36 -8.26
CA SER A 176 7.05 7.01 -9.45
C SER A 176 6.04 5.87 -9.23
N GLY A 177 6.07 5.26 -8.04
CA GLY A 177 5.14 4.23 -7.58
C GLY A 177 4.26 4.74 -6.44
N ILE A 178 3.85 3.82 -5.55
CA ILE A 178 2.88 4.09 -4.48
C ILE A 178 3.53 4.40 -3.12
N GLU A 179 4.86 4.51 -3.05
CA GLU A 179 5.63 4.97 -1.87
C GLU A 179 5.38 4.18 -0.56
N TYR A 180 5.34 2.84 -0.66
CA TYR A 180 5.37 1.93 0.50
C TYR A 180 6.51 2.30 1.45
N ASN A 181 6.21 2.29 2.75
CA ASN A 181 7.11 2.70 3.82
C ASN A 181 7.08 1.75 5.03
N LEU A 182 6.42 0.60 4.87
CA LEU A 182 6.41 -0.52 5.82
C LEU A 182 6.69 -1.83 5.07
N GLY A 183 7.42 -2.75 5.70
CA GLY A 183 7.64 -4.10 5.16
C GLY A 183 7.67 -5.16 6.27
N ARG A 184 6.89 -6.23 6.09
CA ARG A 184 6.93 -7.40 6.98
C ARG A 184 7.88 -8.46 6.43
N ILE A 185 8.75 -9.00 7.26
CA ILE A 185 9.74 -10.03 6.88
C ILE A 185 9.48 -11.31 7.69
N PRO A 186 9.23 -12.47 7.07
CA PRO A 186 9.26 -13.76 7.76
C PRO A 186 10.66 -14.07 8.29
N ILE A 187 10.74 -14.40 9.58
CA ILE A 187 11.95 -14.91 10.24
C ILE A 187 11.89 -16.43 10.13
N GLY A 188 12.79 -17.01 9.33
CA GLY A 188 12.64 -18.38 8.83
C GLY A 188 11.52 -18.48 7.79
N GLY A 189 11.04 -19.70 7.57
CA GLY A 189 9.96 -20.02 6.64
C GLY A 189 8.57 -19.60 7.12
N SER A 190 7.60 -19.77 6.22
CA SER A 190 6.18 -19.45 6.40
C SER A 190 5.31 -20.40 5.57
N ASP A 191 3.99 -20.27 5.66
CA ASP A 191 3.04 -20.89 4.72
C ASP A 191 3.24 -20.39 3.26
N PHE A 192 3.87 -19.22 3.08
CA PHE A 192 4.30 -18.68 1.80
C PHE A 192 5.78 -19.00 1.47
N SER A 193 6.25 -20.18 1.86
CA SER A 193 7.59 -20.73 1.56
C SER A 193 7.49 -22.08 0.83
N THR A 194 8.52 -22.46 0.08
CA THR A 194 8.53 -23.73 -0.70
C THR A 194 8.65 -24.98 0.17
N HIS A 195 9.13 -24.81 1.40
CA HIS A 195 9.29 -25.82 2.43
C HIS A 195 9.26 -25.12 3.80
N ALA A 196 9.05 -25.88 4.87
CA ALA A 196 9.22 -25.38 6.23
C ALA A 196 10.71 -25.39 6.60
N TYR A 197 11.21 -24.27 7.13
CA TYR A 197 12.57 -24.13 7.65
C TYR A 197 12.62 -23.08 8.78
N SER A 198 13.62 -23.19 9.64
CA SER A 198 14.10 -22.14 10.54
C SER A 198 15.56 -21.81 10.22
N TYR A 199 16.17 -20.91 11.00
CA TYR A 199 17.59 -20.56 10.86
C TYR A 199 18.53 -21.52 11.61
N ASP A 200 18.01 -22.53 12.32
CA ASP A 200 18.82 -23.48 13.10
C ASP A 200 18.16 -24.89 13.23
N ASP A 201 17.77 -25.48 12.11
CA ASP A 201 17.18 -26.84 12.09
C ASP A 201 18.22 -27.99 12.10
N ASN A 202 19.49 -27.68 11.84
CA ASN A 202 20.50 -28.70 11.50
C ASN A 202 21.12 -29.43 12.71
N ASN A 203 20.76 -29.05 13.94
CA ASN A 203 21.29 -29.61 15.17
C ASN A 203 20.16 -29.75 16.19
N LYS A 204 20.36 -30.60 17.20
CA LYS A 204 19.54 -30.60 18.41
C LYS A 204 20.34 -29.96 19.53
N ASP A 205 19.63 -29.28 20.43
CA ASP A 205 20.18 -28.72 21.67
C ASP A 205 21.27 -27.64 21.45
N ASP A 206 21.26 -26.91 20.32
CA ASP A 206 22.15 -25.76 20.07
C ASP A 206 21.64 -24.48 20.77
N PHE A 207 21.53 -24.55 22.10
CA PHE A 207 21.09 -23.44 22.94
C PHE A 207 22.03 -22.22 22.89
N ASP A 208 23.26 -22.39 22.41
CA ASP A 208 24.25 -21.33 22.19
C ASP A 208 24.17 -20.73 20.76
N LEU A 209 23.28 -21.23 19.89
CA LEU A 209 23.07 -20.80 18.50
C LEU A 209 24.34 -20.80 17.63
N LEU A 210 25.24 -21.76 17.87
CA LEU A 210 26.53 -21.91 17.17
C LEU A 210 26.38 -22.22 15.67
N LYS A 211 25.18 -22.62 15.23
CA LYS A 211 24.85 -23.04 13.87
C LYS A 211 23.73 -22.22 13.22
N PHE A 212 23.26 -21.18 13.91
CA PHE A 212 22.32 -20.20 13.35
C PHE A 212 22.84 -19.59 12.04
N SER A 213 22.03 -19.64 10.99
CA SER A 213 22.36 -19.02 9.70
C SER A 213 21.11 -18.65 8.89
N LEU A 214 21.21 -17.57 8.12
CA LEU A 214 20.24 -17.23 7.09
C LEU A 214 20.32 -18.24 5.94
N THR A 215 19.19 -18.55 5.31
CA THR A 215 19.10 -19.56 4.25
C THR A 215 19.25 -18.94 2.86
N GLU A 216 19.25 -19.78 1.81
CA GLU A 216 19.31 -19.30 0.43
C GLU A 216 18.13 -18.38 0.08
N GLU A 217 16.96 -18.58 0.70
CA GLU A 217 15.76 -17.75 0.55
C GLU A 217 16.01 -16.30 0.98
N ASP A 218 16.73 -16.09 2.10
CA ASP A 218 17.09 -14.74 2.55
C ASP A 218 17.94 -14.03 1.49
N PHE A 219 19.01 -14.69 1.03
CA PHE A 219 19.98 -14.11 0.10
C PHE A 219 19.45 -13.99 -1.35
N LYS A 220 18.51 -14.85 -1.78
CA LYS A 220 17.98 -14.87 -3.16
C LYS A 220 16.66 -14.12 -3.32
N TYR A 221 15.80 -14.10 -2.30
CA TYR A 221 14.39 -13.68 -2.40
C TYR A 221 13.98 -12.57 -1.42
N LYS A 222 14.72 -12.32 -0.33
CA LYS A 222 14.37 -11.27 0.66
C LYS A 222 15.34 -10.09 0.62
N LEU A 223 16.60 -10.29 1.01
CA LEU A 223 17.59 -9.23 1.19
C LEU A 223 17.78 -8.34 -0.07
N PRO A 224 17.92 -8.87 -1.31
CA PRO A 224 18.12 -8.02 -2.48
C PRO A 224 16.96 -7.06 -2.77
N TYR A 225 15.71 -7.47 -2.47
CA TYR A 225 14.54 -6.63 -2.68
C TYR A 225 14.28 -5.67 -1.52
N LEU A 226 14.69 -6.04 -0.30
CA LEU A 226 14.70 -5.14 0.86
C LEU A 226 15.72 -4.00 0.67
N GLU A 227 16.93 -4.32 0.20
CA GLU A 227 17.97 -3.35 -0.14
C GLU A 227 17.55 -2.45 -1.31
N TYR A 228 16.98 -3.03 -2.37
CA TYR A 228 16.51 -2.23 -3.51
C TYR A 228 15.33 -1.32 -3.12
N ALA A 229 14.40 -1.79 -2.28
CA ALA A 229 13.31 -0.96 -1.74
C ALA A 229 13.85 0.24 -0.94
N LEU A 230 14.82 0.01 -0.03
CA LEU A 230 15.50 1.09 0.71
C LEU A 230 16.18 2.11 -0.22
N ASN A 231 16.74 1.65 -1.35
CA ASN A 231 17.46 2.50 -2.29
C ASN A 231 16.54 3.33 -3.22
N VAL A 232 15.30 2.91 -3.47
CA VAL A 232 14.35 3.66 -4.31
C VAL A 232 13.33 4.52 -3.54
N SER A 233 13.17 4.30 -2.23
CA SER A 233 12.26 5.11 -1.40
C SER A 233 12.85 6.45 -0.98
N LEU A 234 12.11 7.54 -1.22
CA LEU A 234 12.38 8.86 -0.65
C LEU A 234 12.09 8.93 0.86
N ASN A 235 11.14 8.12 1.32
CA ASN A 235 10.72 8.05 2.72
C ASN A 235 11.42 6.88 3.43
N ARG A 236 11.69 7.01 4.74
CA ARG A 236 12.23 5.90 5.54
C ARG A 236 11.26 4.71 5.55
N VAL A 237 11.66 3.62 4.89
CA VAL A 237 11.00 2.32 5.04
C VAL A 237 11.27 1.77 6.45
N GLN A 238 10.24 1.24 7.10
CA GLN A 238 10.34 0.53 8.37
C GLN A 238 10.11 -0.96 8.13
N PHE A 239 11.01 -1.81 8.61
CA PHE A 239 10.86 -3.26 8.55
C PHE A 239 10.54 -3.84 9.92
N PHE A 240 9.70 -4.88 9.95
CA PHE A 240 9.44 -5.67 11.14
C PHE A 240 9.45 -7.17 10.82
N GLY A 241 10.09 -7.94 11.71
CA GLY A 241 10.15 -9.38 11.61
C GLY A 241 8.90 -10.07 12.17
N SER A 242 8.65 -11.30 11.74
CA SER A 242 7.70 -12.20 12.38
C SER A 242 8.11 -13.65 12.10
N THR A 243 8.36 -14.44 13.13
CA THR A 243 8.53 -15.89 12.99
C THR A 243 7.17 -16.60 12.92
N TRP A 244 7.09 -17.71 12.18
CA TRP A 244 5.97 -18.65 12.23
C TRP A 244 6.18 -19.77 13.25
N SER A 245 7.43 -20.21 13.43
CA SER A 245 7.80 -21.34 14.29
C SER A 245 9.26 -21.19 14.74
N PRO A 246 9.61 -21.55 15.99
CA PRO A 246 11.00 -21.77 16.38
C PRO A 246 11.56 -23.03 15.69
N PRO A 247 12.89 -23.24 15.71
CA PRO A 247 13.50 -24.52 15.34
C PRO A 247 12.79 -25.73 15.94
N ALA A 248 12.64 -26.79 15.17
CA ALA A 248 11.81 -27.95 15.55
C ALA A 248 12.24 -28.60 16.88
N TRP A 249 13.55 -28.58 17.18
CA TRP A 249 14.11 -29.15 18.41
C TRP A 249 13.72 -28.40 19.69
N LEU A 250 13.19 -27.16 19.59
CA LEU A 250 12.62 -26.41 20.71
C LEU A 250 11.12 -26.70 20.96
N LYS A 251 10.49 -27.59 20.17
CA LYS A 251 9.05 -27.89 20.26
C LYS A 251 8.78 -29.31 20.78
N ASN A 252 7.74 -29.45 21.62
CA ASN A 252 7.30 -30.72 22.20
C ASN A 252 6.94 -31.78 21.15
N ASN A 253 6.50 -31.37 19.95
CA ASN A 253 6.17 -32.27 18.83
C ASN A 253 7.40 -32.63 17.96
N SER A 254 8.54 -31.94 18.12
CA SER A 254 9.73 -32.04 17.26
C SER A 254 9.48 -31.76 15.76
N GLU A 255 8.46 -30.97 15.42
CA GLU A 255 8.09 -30.62 14.04
C GLU A 255 7.90 -29.11 13.88
N LEU A 256 8.29 -28.53 12.74
CA LEU A 256 8.09 -27.09 12.48
C LEU A 256 6.60 -26.73 12.37
N ASN A 257 5.78 -27.63 11.83
CA ASN A 257 4.33 -27.47 11.68
C ASN A 257 3.58 -27.80 12.98
N ASP A 258 2.24 -27.69 12.94
CA ASP A 258 1.30 -28.28 13.90
C ASP A 258 1.68 -28.11 15.38
N GLY A 259 2.02 -26.87 15.76
CA GLY A 259 2.42 -26.45 17.11
C GLY A 259 1.34 -25.69 17.87
#